data_AF-A0A2B7WTZ3-F1
#
_entry.id   AF-A0A2B7WTZ3-F1
#
_cell.length_a   1.000
_cell.length_b   1.000
_cell.length_c   1.000
_cell.angle_alpha   90.00
_cell.angle_beta   90.00
_cell.angle_gamma   90.00
#
_symmetry.space_group_name_H-M   'P 1'
#
loop_
_entity.id
_entity.type
_entity.pdbx_description
1 polymer ?
#
loop_
_entity_poly.entity_id
_entity_poly.type
_entity_poly.pdbx_seq_one_letter_code
_entity_poly.pdbx_strand_id
1 'polypeptide(L)'
;MATLWQGSPTSGPIISEQTNVNAGLDLKTAVLHTRFRIARSVLDRSLGPTLVRVGWNHVIKGPCHPPELEALLYVTEHTTIPVPRVRYTYNGPGGIYISMDYIKGTNLETLWMLGLLKPGEQNAIVNDMAAILSQLRALRPPKEGIVASTQGGPILDYRIVKLFGEEVAICHRNSYRTYFSHADLAPRNIIICNGRIVGVVDWATAGWYPEYWDLTKAYFTSFKVPEWYERLNLKLPSYSSELMAEKILWTLYDKPGNVTHN
;
A
#
# COMPACT_ATOMS: atom_id res chain seq x y z
N MET A 1 -23.49 -31.76 39.04
CA MET A 1 -24.48 -31.44 38.00
C MET A 1 -23.73 -31.30 36.68
N ALA A 2 -23.56 -32.43 36.00
CA ALA A 2 -22.95 -32.52 34.68
C ALA A 2 -24.01 -32.15 33.62
N THR A 3 -23.60 -31.42 32.59
CA THR A 3 -24.35 -31.36 31.34
C THR A 3 -23.40 -31.70 30.21
N LEU A 4 -23.71 -32.83 29.58
CA LEU A 4 -23.03 -33.45 28.46
C LEU A 4 -23.28 -32.64 27.18
N TRP A 5 -22.24 -32.44 26.38
CA TRP A 5 -22.35 -32.13 24.96
C TRP A 5 -21.75 -33.30 24.18
N GLN A 6 -22.59 -34.04 23.46
CA GLN A 6 -22.21 -35.10 22.53
C GLN A 6 -22.50 -34.64 21.10
N GLY A 7 -21.52 -34.75 20.22
CA GLY A 7 -21.64 -34.50 18.78
C GLY A 7 -20.33 -34.82 18.05
N SER A 8 -20.33 -35.96 17.37
CA SER A 8 -19.24 -36.76 16.76
C SER A 8 -18.62 -36.19 15.46
N PRO A 9 -17.89 -36.99 14.65
CA PRO A 9 -16.52 -37.45 14.78
C PRO A 9 -15.61 -36.76 13.75
N THR A 10 -14.44 -36.26 14.15
CA THR A 10 -13.45 -35.75 13.20
C THR A 10 -12.80 -36.92 12.46
N SER A 11 -13.03 -36.94 11.16
CA SER A 11 -12.34 -37.74 10.16
C SER A 11 -10.82 -37.71 10.37
N GLY A 12 -10.21 -38.89 10.43
CA GLY A 12 -8.76 -39.06 10.49
C GLY A 12 -8.03 -38.44 9.28
N PRO A 13 -6.68 -38.36 9.35
CA PRO A 13 -5.91 -37.67 8.34
C PRO A 13 -6.02 -38.40 7.00
N ILE A 14 -6.44 -37.67 5.97
CA ILE A 14 -6.29 -38.11 4.58
C ILE A 14 -4.79 -38.04 4.28
N ILE A 15 -4.12 -39.18 4.43
CA ILE A 15 -2.82 -39.42 3.79
C ILE A 15 -3.14 -39.65 2.32
N SER A 16 -2.93 -38.63 1.48
CA SER A 16 -2.88 -38.80 0.03
C SER A 16 -1.64 -38.11 -0.53
N GLU A 17 -0.70 -38.96 -0.95
CA GLU A 17 0.23 -38.76 -2.06
C GLU A 17 1.20 -37.56 -1.98
N GLN A 18 2.34 -37.82 -1.33
CA GLN A 18 3.61 -37.17 -1.68
C GLN A 18 4.05 -37.62 -3.10
N THR A 19 3.49 -37.01 -4.13
CA THR A 19 4.08 -37.03 -5.48
C THR A 19 4.95 -35.79 -5.67
N ASN A 20 6.24 -35.93 -5.38
CA ASN A 20 7.38 -35.24 -6.00
C ASN A 20 7.15 -33.80 -6.55
N VAL A 21 6.80 -32.84 -5.68
CA VAL A 21 6.47 -31.44 -6.05
C VAL A 21 7.68 -30.49 -6.12
N ASN A 22 8.88 -30.93 -5.72
CA ASN A 22 9.99 -30.01 -5.45
C ASN A 22 10.87 -29.65 -6.66
N ALA A 23 10.92 -30.46 -7.72
CA ALA A 23 11.79 -30.19 -8.88
C ALA A 23 11.25 -29.05 -9.79
N GLY A 24 9.92 -28.89 -9.87
CA GLY A 24 9.28 -27.87 -10.72
C GLY A 24 9.27 -26.46 -10.13
N LEU A 25 9.36 -26.34 -8.79
CA LEU A 25 9.40 -25.06 -8.09
C LEU A 25 10.79 -24.39 -8.20
N ASP A 26 11.85 -25.19 -8.18
CA ASP A 26 13.24 -24.73 -8.23
C ASP A 26 13.62 -24.21 -9.64
N LEU A 27 13.27 -24.96 -10.70
CA LEU A 27 13.56 -24.52 -12.07
C LEU A 27 12.82 -23.23 -12.43
N LYS A 28 11.54 -23.08 -12.06
CA LYS A 28 10.78 -21.85 -12.31
C LYS A 28 11.39 -20.66 -11.57
N THR A 29 11.80 -20.85 -10.32
CA THR A 29 12.48 -19.85 -9.52
C THR A 29 13.79 -19.42 -10.17
N ALA A 30 14.63 -20.39 -10.57
CA ALA A 30 15.89 -20.13 -11.27
C ALA A 30 15.68 -19.35 -12.58
N VAL A 31 14.68 -19.72 -13.38
CA VAL A 31 14.34 -19.03 -14.64
C VAL A 31 13.89 -17.59 -14.38
N LEU A 32 12.97 -17.36 -13.42
CA LEU A 32 12.48 -16.02 -13.11
C LEU A 32 13.57 -15.12 -12.54
N HIS A 33 14.40 -15.66 -11.64
CA HIS A 33 15.52 -14.91 -11.08
C HIS A 33 16.58 -14.59 -12.14
N THR A 34 16.83 -15.51 -13.07
CA THR A 34 17.73 -15.26 -14.21
C THR A 34 17.18 -14.16 -15.13
N ARG A 35 15.88 -14.18 -15.43
CA ARG A 35 15.20 -13.12 -16.19
C ARG A 35 15.32 -11.76 -15.50
N PHE A 36 15.14 -11.71 -14.18
CA PHE A 36 15.33 -10.49 -13.40
C PHE A 36 16.76 -9.96 -13.58
N ARG A 37 17.77 -10.81 -13.39
CA ARG A 37 19.19 -10.42 -13.52
C ARG A 37 19.55 -9.94 -14.93
N ILE A 38 19.13 -10.65 -15.97
CA ILE A 38 19.38 -10.26 -17.37
C ILE A 38 18.69 -8.93 -17.69
N ALA A 39 17.41 -8.79 -17.33
CA ALA A 39 16.67 -7.56 -17.58
C ALA A 39 17.31 -6.34 -16.89
N ARG A 40 17.81 -6.54 -15.67
CA ARG A 40 18.48 -5.48 -14.89
C ARG A 40 19.86 -5.13 -15.45
N SER A 41 20.72 -6.13 -15.61
CA SER A 41 22.16 -5.91 -15.81
C SER A 41 22.59 -5.90 -17.27
N VAL A 42 21.78 -6.45 -18.18
CA VAL A 42 22.14 -6.60 -19.60
C VAL A 42 21.26 -5.73 -20.49
N LEU A 43 19.96 -5.68 -20.22
CA LEU A 43 18.99 -4.99 -21.08
C LEU A 43 18.64 -3.57 -20.63
N ASP A 44 19.19 -3.11 -19.51
CA ASP A 44 18.88 -1.83 -18.85
C ASP A 44 17.38 -1.53 -18.73
N ARG A 45 16.60 -2.56 -18.38
CA ARG A 45 15.13 -2.47 -18.22
C ARG A 45 14.71 -2.17 -16.79
N SER A 46 15.59 -1.51 -16.04
CA SER A 46 15.34 -1.13 -14.65
C SER A 46 14.32 0.01 -14.62
N LEU A 47 13.27 -0.17 -13.84
CA LEU A 47 12.26 0.86 -13.56
C LEU A 47 12.42 1.45 -12.14
N GLY A 48 13.46 1.01 -11.43
CA GLY A 48 13.76 1.41 -10.06
C GLY A 48 14.73 0.44 -9.39
N PRO A 49 15.09 0.68 -8.13
CA PRO A 49 16.07 -0.13 -7.40
C PRO A 49 15.62 -1.58 -7.21
N THR A 50 14.32 -1.84 -7.16
CA THR A 50 13.76 -3.18 -6.93
C THR A 50 12.83 -3.64 -8.06
N LEU A 51 12.66 -2.88 -9.14
CA LEU A 51 11.67 -3.15 -10.18
C LEU A 51 12.31 -3.25 -11.56
N VAL A 52 12.04 -4.33 -12.29
CA VAL A 52 12.55 -4.53 -13.65
C VAL A 52 11.45 -4.98 -14.60
N ARG A 53 11.52 -4.51 -15.85
CA ARG A 53 10.60 -4.94 -16.90
C ARG A 53 11.14 -6.17 -17.63
N VAL A 54 10.45 -7.30 -17.50
CA VAL A 54 10.87 -8.59 -18.06
C VAL A 54 10.11 -8.98 -19.34
N GLY A 55 9.11 -8.20 -19.73
CA GLY A 55 8.34 -8.41 -20.95
C GLY A 55 7.51 -7.19 -21.34
N TRP A 56 6.74 -7.32 -22.42
CA TRP A 56 5.89 -6.24 -22.92
C TRP A 56 4.85 -5.77 -21.89
N ASN A 57 4.30 -6.72 -21.13
CA ASN A 57 3.21 -6.50 -20.17
C ASN A 57 3.56 -7.04 -18.76
N HIS A 58 4.85 -7.21 -18.44
CA HIS A 58 5.28 -7.86 -17.20
C HIS A 58 6.47 -7.16 -16.55
N VAL A 59 6.38 -7.05 -15.23
CA VAL A 59 7.47 -6.63 -14.36
C VAL A 59 7.76 -7.70 -13.30
N ILE A 60 8.96 -7.63 -12.74
CA ILE A 60 9.32 -8.33 -11.52
C ILE A 60 9.79 -7.28 -10.51
N LYS A 61 9.18 -7.27 -9.33
CA LYS A 61 9.61 -6.48 -8.17
C LYS A 61 10.28 -7.40 -7.16
N GLY A 62 11.43 -7.00 -6.64
CA GLY A 62 12.08 -7.71 -5.54
C GLY A 62 13.50 -7.21 -5.23
N PRO A 63 14.01 -7.56 -4.04
CA PRO A 63 13.29 -8.28 -2.99
C PRO A 63 12.19 -7.41 -2.34
N CYS A 64 11.07 -8.03 -2.01
CA CYS A 64 9.89 -7.41 -1.38
C CYS A 64 9.69 -7.95 0.04
N HIS A 65 9.09 -7.12 0.89
CA HIS A 65 8.57 -7.56 2.18
C HIS A 65 7.20 -8.24 2.00
N PRO A 66 6.82 -9.17 2.90
CA PRO A 66 5.51 -9.85 2.85
C PRO A 66 4.28 -8.93 2.69
N PRO A 67 4.21 -7.75 3.35
CA PRO A 67 3.04 -6.86 3.24
C PRO A 67 2.71 -6.42 1.81
N GLU A 68 3.70 -6.26 0.92
CA GLU A 68 3.44 -5.93 -0.49
C GLU A 68 2.58 -7.00 -1.16
N LEU A 69 2.92 -8.28 -0.96
CA LEU A 69 2.20 -9.39 -1.57
C LEU A 69 0.82 -9.57 -0.93
N GLU A 70 0.76 -9.52 0.39
CA GLU A 70 -0.49 -9.67 1.15
C GLU A 70 -1.51 -8.59 0.75
N ALA A 71 -1.08 -7.34 0.68
CA ALA A 71 -1.95 -6.23 0.29
C ALA A 71 -2.42 -6.33 -1.16
N LEU A 72 -1.53 -6.67 -2.11
CA LEU A 72 -1.91 -6.85 -3.51
C LEU A 72 -2.97 -7.94 -3.68
N LEU A 73 -2.80 -9.09 -3.01
CA LEU A 73 -3.77 -10.18 -3.06
C LEU A 73 -5.11 -9.76 -2.41
N TYR A 74 -5.04 -9.16 -1.23
CA TYR A 74 -6.23 -8.74 -0.47
C TYR A 74 -7.06 -7.71 -1.24
N VAL A 75 -6.42 -6.67 -1.78
CA VAL A 75 -7.09 -5.61 -2.54
C VAL A 75 -7.69 -6.15 -3.83
N THR A 76 -6.98 -7.05 -4.52
CA THR A 76 -7.48 -7.71 -5.74
C THR A 76 -8.74 -8.52 -5.47
N GLU A 77 -8.81 -9.20 -4.32
CA GLU A 77 -9.95 -10.04 -3.95
C GLU A 77 -11.18 -9.24 -3.48
N HIS A 78 -10.96 -8.11 -2.79
CA HIS A 78 -12.03 -7.41 -2.07
C HIS A 78 -12.48 -6.09 -2.71
N THR A 79 -11.83 -5.63 -3.78
CA THR A 79 -12.12 -4.34 -4.40
C THR A 79 -12.07 -4.40 -5.93
N THR A 80 -12.49 -3.33 -6.59
CA THR A 80 -12.28 -3.12 -8.03
C THR A 80 -11.16 -2.11 -8.30
N ILE A 81 -10.30 -1.85 -7.32
CA ILE A 81 -9.18 -0.91 -7.47
C ILE A 81 -8.20 -1.50 -8.49
N PRO A 82 -7.77 -0.73 -9.51
CA PRO A 82 -6.84 -1.24 -10.49
C PRO A 82 -5.45 -1.39 -9.87
N VAL A 83 -5.03 -2.62 -9.59
CA VAL A 83 -3.70 -2.95 -9.05
C VAL A 83 -2.95 -3.91 -9.97
N PRO A 84 -1.61 -3.98 -9.91
CA PRO A 84 -0.85 -4.98 -10.66
C PRO A 84 -1.25 -6.39 -10.24
N ARG A 85 -1.83 -7.17 -11.17
CA ARG A 85 -2.21 -8.54 -10.85
C ARG A 85 -0.96 -9.40 -10.69
N VAL A 86 -0.84 -10.02 -9.52
CA VAL A 86 0.21 -10.99 -9.21
C VAL A 86 0.04 -12.22 -10.10
N ARG A 87 1.12 -12.64 -10.77
CA ARG A 87 1.13 -13.84 -11.62
C ARG A 87 1.91 -14.98 -10.98
N TYR A 88 3.09 -14.68 -10.47
CA TYR A 88 3.98 -15.65 -9.85
C TYR A 88 4.73 -14.97 -8.71
N THR A 89 5.00 -15.73 -7.66
CA THR A 89 5.94 -15.35 -6.60
C THR A 89 7.04 -16.39 -6.53
N TYR A 90 8.22 -15.96 -6.11
CA TYR A 90 9.34 -16.86 -5.85
C TYR A 90 10.26 -16.27 -4.80
N ASN A 91 10.96 -17.12 -4.06
CA ASN A 91 11.96 -16.69 -3.09
C ASN A 91 13.29 -16.49 -3.81
N GLY A 92 13.97 -15.39 -3.50
CA GLY A 92 15.32 -15.12 -3.99
C GLY A 92 16.18 -14.49 -2.90
N PRO A 93 17.42 -14.07 -3.24
CA PRO A 93 18.26 -13.35 -2.31
C PRO A 93 17.56 -12.10 -1.78
N GLY A 94 17.46 -11.98 -0.45
CA GLY A 94 16.88 -10.83 0.23
C GLY A 94 15.36 -10.86 0.45
N GLY A 95 14.62 -11.86 -0.06
CA GLY A 95 13.19 -12.00 0.21
C GLY A 95 12.35 -12.50 -0.97
N ILE A 96 11.08 -12.13 -0.96
CA ILE A 96 10.09 -12.54 -1.97
C ILE A 96 10.26 -11.67 -3.22
N TYR A 97 10.17 -12.27 -4.40
CA TYR A 97 10.07 -11.58 -5.67
C TYR A 97 8.67 -11.81 -6.24
N ILE A 98 8.07 -10.74 -6.75
CA ILE A 98 6.71 -10.72 -7.26
C ILE A 98 6.76 -10.42 -8.76
N SER A 99 6.35 -11.40 -9.57
CA SER A 99 6.09 -11.20 -10.99
C SER A 99 4.63 -10.82 -11.19
N MET A 100 4.40 -9.66 -11.79
CA MET A 100 3.08 -9.06 -11.93
C MET A 100 2.91 -8.30 -13.25
N ASP A 101 1.67 -7.91 -13.53
CA ASP A 101 1.33 -7.13 -14.71
C ASP A 101 2.04 -5.77 -14.69
N TYR A 102 2.60 -5.37 -15.84
CA TYR A 102 3.09 -4.01 -16.05
C TYR A 102 1.92 -3.11 -16.44
N ILE A 103 1.62 -2.12 -15.62
CA ILE A 103 0.58 -1.13 -15.90
C ILE A 103 1.16 -0.05 -16.82
N LYS A 104 0.61 0.06 -18.03
CA LYS A 104 1.01 1.08 -19.01
C LYS A 104 0.39 2.43 -18.64
N GLY A 105 1.22 3.45 -18.56
CA GLY A 105 0.81 4.82 -18.29
C GLY A 105 1.95 5.66 -17.73
N THR A 106 1.62 6.86 -17.29
CA THR A 106 2.55 7.80 -16.66
C THR A 106 2.07 8.06 -15.24
N ASN A 107 2.97 8.11 -14.25
CA ASN A 107 2.55 8.44 -12.89
C ASN A 107 2.02 9.89 -12.80
N LEU A 108 1.08 10.11 -11.90
CA LEU A 108 0.38 11.39 -11.73
C LEU A 108 1.34 12.53 -11.38
N GLU A 109 2.36 12.24 -10.55
CA GLU A 109 3.40 13.19 -10.17
C GLU A 109 4.11 13.79 -11.40
N THR A 110 4.54 12.93 -12.33
CA THR A 110 5.23 13.33 -13.57
C THR A 110 4.32 14.17 -14.46
N LEU A 111 3.04 13.79 -14.58
CA LEU A 111 2.09 14.55 -15.40
C LEU A 111 1.84 15.96 -14.85
N TRP A 112 1.83 16.11 -13.53
CA TRP A 112 1.77 17.44 -12.91
C TRP A 112 3.04 18.25 -13.11
N MET A 113 4.21 17.66 -12.89
CA MET A 113 5.49 18.36 -13.08
C MET A 113 5.66 18.90 -14.50
N LEU A 114 5.18 18.14 -15.49
CA LEU A 114 5.29 18.51 -16.89
C LEU A 114 4.11 19.35 -17.41
N GLY A 115 3.10 19.64 -16.56
CA GLY A 115 1.92 20.40 -16.97
C GLY A 115 1.08 19.72 -18.05
N LEU A 116 1.08 18.38 -18.09
CA LEU A 116 0.47 17.59 -19.18
C LEU A 116 -1.01 17.22 -18.94
N LEU A 117 -1.58 17.57 -17.78
CA LEU A 117 -2.99 17.30 -17.48
C LEU A 117 -3.89 18.44 -17.94
N LYS A 118 -4.95 18.07 -18.69
CA LYS A 118 -6.02 19.01 -19.04
C LYS A 118 -6.93 19.25 -17.83
N PRO A 119 -7.60 20.42 -17.72
CA PRO A 119 -8.50 20.71 -16.60
C PRO A 119 -9.62 19.67 -16.39
N GLY A 120 -10.18 19.13 -17.47
CA GLY A 120 -11.21 18.08 -17.40
C GLY A 120 -10.69 16.74 -16.84
N GLU A 121 -9.43 16.41 -17.09
CA GLU A 121 -8.80 15.18 -16.61
C GLU A 121 -8.52 15.25 -15.11
N GLN A 122 -8.13 16.42 -14.59
CA GLN A 122 -7.91 16.61 -13.15
C GLN A 122 -9.16 16.28 -12.33
N ASN A 123 -10.33 16.74 -12.76
CA ASN A 123 -11.59 16.43 -12.09
C ASN A 123 -11.93 14.93 -12.14
N ALA A 124 -11.65 14.27 -13.26
CA ALA A 124 -11.84 12.83 -13.41
C ALA A 124 -10.90 12.04 -12.48
N ILE A 125 -9.63 12.45 -12.38
CA ILE A 125 -8.63 11.85 -11.48
C ILE A 125 -9.05 12.01 -10.01
N VAL A 126 -9.53 13.20 -9.61
CA VAL A 126 -10.04 13.42 -8.25
C VAL A 126 -11.27 12.54 -7.95
N ASN A 127 -12.15 12.33 -8.92
CA ASN A 127 -13.28 11.39 -8.78
C ASN A 127 -12.79 9.94 -8.62
N ASP A 128 -11.87 9.50 -9.47
CA ASP A 128 -11.30 8.15 -9.40
C ASP A 128 -10.61 7.92 -8.04
N MET A 129 -9.86 8.91 -7.54
CA MET A 129 -9.25 8.87 -6.19
C MET A 129 -10.28 8.73 -5.08
N ALA A 130 -11.36 9.50 -5.12
CA ALA A 130 -12.42 9.41 -4.12
C ALA A 130 -13.09 8.03 -4.14
N ALA A 131 -13.29 7.46 -5.33
CA ALA A 131 -13.84 6.11 -5.48
C ALA A 131 -12.89 5.02 -4.94
N ILE A 132 -11.57 5.17 -5.15
CA ILE A 132 -10.55 4.27 -4.59
C ILE A 132 -10.57 4.34 -3.05
N LEU A 133 -10.50 5.55 -2.49
CA LEU A 133 -10.51 5.76 -1.04
C LEU A 133 -11.81 5.23 -0.40
N SER A 134 -12.95 5.42 -1.06
CA SER A 134 -14.22 4.88 -0.57
C SER A 134 -14.21 3.36 -0.50
N GLN A 135 -13.59 2.68 -1.48
CA GLN A 135 -13.47 1.22 -1.47
C GLN A 135 -12.54 0.73 -0.36
N LEU A 136 -11.37 1.36 -0.20
CA LEU A 136 -10.43 1.02 0.89
C LEU A 136 -11.08 1.18 2.27
N ARG A 137 -11.85 2.26 2.46
CA ARG A 137 -12.61 2.53 3.70
C ARG A 137 -13.82 1.63 3.89
N ALA A 138 -14.25 0.88 2.87
CA ALA A 138 -15.31 -0.11 3.03
C ALA A 138 -14.77 -1.40 3.68
N LEU A 139 -13.46 -1.66 3.55
CA LEU A 139 -12.81 -2.83 4.12
C LEU A 139 -12.72 -2.71 5.65
N ARG A 140 -12.96 -3.83 6.34
CA ARG A 140 -12.94 -3.92 7.82
C ARG A 140 -11.87 -4.87 8.30
N PRO A 141 -11.16 -4.55 9.39
CA PRO A 141 -10.11 -5.40 9.90
C PRO A 141 -10.69 -6.75 10.35
N PRO A 142 -9.99 -7.87 10.14
CA PRO A 142 -10.46 -9.20 10.55
C PRO A 142 -10.55 -9.34 12.08
N LYS A 143 -9.86 -8.47 12.83
CA LYS A 143 -9.97 -8.34 14.28
C LYS A 143 -9.92 -6.85 14.63
N GLU A 144 -10.83 -6.39 15.47
CA GLU A 144 -10.72 -5.05 16.05
C GLU A 144 -9.55 -5.04 17.04
N GLY A 145 -8.50 -4.30 16.72
CA GLY A 145 -7.37 -4.02 17.61
C GLY A 145 -7.52 -2.62 18.17
N ILE A 146 -8.14 -2.49 19.34
CA ILE A 146 -8.29 -1.19 20.00
C ILE A 146 -6.98 -0.85 20.72
N VAL A 147 -6.33 0.25 20.32
CA VAL A 147 -5.27 0.89 21.10
C VAL A 147 -5.91 2.05 21.84
N ALA A 148 -6.29 1.84 23.10
CA ALA A 148 -6.99 2.81 23.93
C ALA A 148 -6.64 2.68 25.43
N SER A 149 -7.06 3.65 26.24
CA SER A 149 -6.97 3.60 27.70
C SER A 149 -7.87 2.52 28.29
N THR A 150 -7.80 2.35 29.61
CA THR A 150 -8.55 1.32 30.36
C THR A 150 -10.07 1.39 30.17
N GLN A 151 -10.62 2.53 29.74
CA GLN A 151 -12.04 2.72 29.46
C GLN A 151 -12.34 2.95 27.97
N GLY A 152 -11.40 2.61 27.07
CA GLY A 152 -11.56 2.80 25.64
C GLY A 152 -11.30 4.23 25.14
N GLY A 153 -10.71 5.10 25.98
CA GLY A 153 -10.40 6.49 25.64
C GLY A 153 -8.95 6.73 25.13
N PRO A 154 -8.54 8.00 25.00
CA PRO A 154 -7.18 8.40 24.64
C PRO A 154 -6.06 7.78 25.50
N ILE A 155 -4.94 7.38 24.89
CA ILE A 155 -3.72 7.00 25.63
C ILE A 155 -2.84 8.24 25.82
N LEU A 156 -2.27 8.40 27.03
CA LEU A 156 -1.32 9.46 27.35
C LEU A 156 0.10 8.90 27.41
N ASP A 157 0.99 9.37 26.52
CA ASP A 157 2.43 9.14 26.58
C ASP A 157 3.18 10.48 26.57
N TYR A 158 3.80 10.83 27.71
CA TYR A 158 4.54 12.09 27.86
C TYR A 158 5.79 12.17 26.98
N ARG A 159 6.31 11.04 26.47
CA ARG A 159 7.44 11.04 25.53
C ARG A 159 7.05 11.59 24.17
N ILE A 160 5.79 11.42 23.75
CA ILE A 160 5.29 11.95 22.47
C ILE A 160 5.33 13.47 22.48
N VAL A 161 4.86 14.12 23.55
CA VAL A 161 4.94 15.58 23.70
C VAL A 161 6.40 16.05 23.64
N LYS A 162 7.28 15.38 24.40
CA LYS A 162 8.70 15.75 24.48
C LYS A 162 9.44 15.59 23.15
N LEU A 163 9.12 14.55 22.38
CA LEU A 163 9.82 14.20 21.13
C LEU A 163 9.22 14.88 19.91
N PHE A 164 7.90 15.07 19.88
CA PHE A 164 7.15 15.43 18.67
C PHE A 164 6.25 16.66 18.83
N GLY A 165 6.18 17.28 20.02
CA GLY A 165 5.36 18.47 20.27
C GLY A 165 3.92 18.18 20.70
N GLU A 166 3.21 19.22 21.14
CA GLU A 166 1.84 19.10 21.67
C GLU A 166 0.83 18.82 20.54
N GLU A 167 1.08 19.33 19.34
CA GLU A 167 0.25 19.14 18.15
C GLU A 167 0.16 17.67 17.75
N VAL A 168 1.30 16.96 17.75
CA VAL A 168 1.36 15.52 17.49
C VAL A 168 0.73 14.75 18.66
N ALA A 169 0.98 15.17 19.90
CA ALA A 169 0.41 14.52 21.07
C ALA A 169 -1.13 14.59 21.09
N ILE A 170 -1.73 15.71 20.69
CA ILE A 170 -3.18 15.85 20.57
C ILE A 170 -3.75 14.84 19.57
N CYS A 171 -3.13 14.72 18.38
CA CYS A 171 -3.61 13.78 17.36
C CYS A 171 -3.51 12.32 17.83
N HIS A 172 -2.47 11.96 18.59
CA HIS A 172 -2.29 10.61 19.14
C HIS A 172 -3.23 10.29 20.31
N ARG A 173 -3.84 11.31 20.93
CA ARG A 173 -4.86 11.12 21.97
C ARG A 173 -6.23 10.81 21.35
N ASN A 174 -6.52 11.23 20.13
CA ASN A 174 -7.84 11.01 19.52
C ASN A 174 -8.15 9.51 19.33
N SER A 175 -9.44 9.17 19.41
CA SER A 175 -9.95 7.85 19.04
C SER A 175 -10.35 7.86 17.56
N TYR A 176 -9.73 6.99 16.77
CA TYR A 176 -10.02 6.88 15.34
C TYR A 176 -10.66 5.55 15.01
N ARG A 177 -11.50 5.55 13.97
CA ARG A 177 -11.85 4.30 13.30
C ARG A 177 -10.64 3.76 12.54
N THR A 178 -10.52 2.45 12.48
CA THR A 178 -9.50 1.77 11.68
C THR A 178 -10.07 1.42 10.31
N TYR A 179 -9.33 1.75 9.25
CA TYR A 179 -9.64 1.37 7.87
C TYR A 179 -8.41 0.77 7.20
N PHE A 180 -8.64 0.01 6.12
CA PHE A 180 -7.54 -0.41 5.28
C PHE A 180 -7.02 0.81 4.52
N SER A 181 -5.71 1.03 4.58
CA SER A 181 -5.03 2.17 3.96
C SER A 181 -3.86 1.67 3.14
N HIS A 182 -3.58 2.34 2.04
CA HIS A 182 -2.37 2.12 1.24
C HIS A 182 -1.12 2.61 1.99
N ALA A 183 -1.25 3.64 2.83
CA ALA A 183 -0.22 4.29 3.65
C ALA A 183 0.94 4.96 2.89
N ASP A 184 0.93 4.90 1.57
CA ASP A 184 1.78 5.70 0.68
C ASP A 184 1.03 6.04 -0.62
N LEU A 185 -0.22 6.49 -0.50
CA LEU A 185 -1.07 6.85 -1.64
C LEU A 185 -0.66 8.21 -2.25
N ALA A 186 0.61 8.33 -2.60
CA ALA A 186 1.20 9.52 -3.17
C ALA A 186 1.06 9.54 -4.71
N PRO A 187 1.14 10.72 -5.36
CA PRO A 187 0.99 10.85 -6.81
C PRO A 187 1.94 9.99 -7.65
N ARG A 188 3.14 9.69 -7.13
CA ARG A 188 4.12 8.80 -7.78
C ARG A 188 3.65 7.34 -7.90
N ASN A 189 2.72 6.94 -7.03
CA ASN A 189 2.16 5.59 -6.95
C ASN A 189 0.82 5.45 -7.70
N ILE A 190 0.37 6.52 -8.39
CA ILE A 190 -0.87 6.55 -9.16
C ILE A 190 -0.52 6.61 -10.65
N ILE A 191 -0.91 5.59 -11.41
CA ILE A 191 -0.64 5.49 -12.85
C ILE A 191 -1.85 5.97 -13.64
N ILE A 192 -1.61 6.91 -14.55
CA ILE A 192 -2.62 7.55 -15.38
C ILE A 192 -2.47 7.13 -16.85
N CYS A 193 -3.60 6.87 -17.49
CA CYS A 193 -3.71 6.70 -18.94
C CYS A 193 -5.01 7.33 -19.42
N ASN A 194 -4.95 8.12 -20.50
CA ASN A 194 -6.12 8.83 -21.07
C ASN A 194 -6.93 9.62 -20.02
N GLY A 195 -6.23 10.29 -19.10
CA GLY A 195 -6.85 11.12 -18.07
C GLY A 195 -7.58 10.36 -16.96
N ARG A 196 -7.40 9.04 -16.85
CA ARG A 196 -8.02 8.17 -15.83
C ARG A 196 -6.98 7.40 -15.04
N ILE A 197 -7.30 7.05 -13.80
CA ILE A 197 -6.46 6.15 -12.99
C ILE A 197 -6.60 4.74 -13.55
N VAL A 198 -5.49 4.15 -13.97
CA VAL A 198 -5.41 2.78 -14.49
C VAL A 198 -4.54 1.87 -13.63
N GLY A 199 -3.93 2.41 -12.57
CA GLY A 199 -3.12 1.64 -11.64
C GLY A 199 -2.82 2.37 -10.35
N VAL A 200 -2.89 1.64 -9.24
CA VAL A 200 -2.33 2.01 -7.94
C VAL A 200 -1.26 0.98 -7.60
N VAL A 201 -0.03 1.43 -7.35
CA VAL A 201 1.15 0.57 -7.19
C VAL A 201 1.88 0.84 -5.88
N ASP A 202 2.81 -0.04 -5.51
CA ASP A 202 3.66 0.09 -4.32
C ASP A 202 2.92 -0.08 -2.98
N TRP A 203 2.40 -1.28 -2.75
CA TRP A 203 1.54 -1.60 -1.61
C TRP A 203 2.29 -2.09 -0.37
N ALA A 204 3.63 -1.99 -0.33
CA ALA A 204 4.47 -2.50 0.76
C ALA A 204 4.15 -1.91 2.14
N THR A 205 3.56 -0.72 2.20
CA THR A 205 3.21 -0.04 3.44
C THR A 205 1.73 -0.20 3.81
N ALA A 206 0.95 -0.88 2.98
CA ALA A 206 -0.49 -1.00 3.19
C ALA A 206 -0.83 -1.84 4.43
N GLY A 207 -1.95 -1.51 5.06
CA GLY A 207 -2.37 -2.14 6.30
C GLY A 207 -3.58 -1.47 6.92
N TRP A 208 -3.80 -1.73 8.21
CA TRP A 208 -4.92 -1.18 8.98
C TRP A 208 -4.46 0.04 9.77
N TYR A 209 -4.92 1.23 9.36
CA TYR A 209 -4.48 2.52 9.91
C TYR A 209 -5.67 3.36 10.41
N PRO A 210 -5.40 4.39 11.25
CA PRO A 210 -6.38 5.41 11.57
C PRO A 210 -7.02 6.04 10.32
N GLU A 211 -8.28 6.45 10.43
CA GLU A 211 -9.07 6.90 9.30
C GLU A 211 -8.58 8.13 8.55
N TYR A 212 -7.68 8.91 9.13
CA TYR A 212 -7.09 10.07 8.47
C TYR A 212 -5.89 9.72 7.58
N TRP A 213 -5.34 8.50 7.67
CA TRP A 213 -3.98 8.20 7.23
C TRP A 213 -3.74 8.42 5.73
N ASP A 214 -4.48 7.76 4.84
CA ASP A 214 -4.33 7.99 3.40
C ASP A 214 -4.75 9.40 2.98
N LEU A 215 -5.64 10.03 3.74
CA LEU A 215 -6.13 11.37 3.45
C LEU A 215 -5.04 12.40 3.73
N THR A 216 -4.30 12.29 4.83
CA THR A 216 -3.15 13.15 5.11
C THR A 216 -1.98 12.83 4.18
N LYS A 217 -1.75 11.56 3.83
CA LYS A 217 -0.71 11.19 2.84
C LYS A 217 -1.01 11.66 1.42
N ALA A 218 -2.27 11.87 1.04
CA ALA A 218 -2.61 12.54 -0.22
C ALA A 218 -2.11 14.00 -0.28
N TYR A 219 -1.77 14.60 0.86
CA TYR A 219 -1.08 15.91 0.95
C TYR A 219 0.44 15.83 0.85
N PHE A 220 1.01 14.62 0.88
CA PHE A 220 2.44 14.41 0.84
C PHE A 220 2.94 14.37 -0.61
N THR A 221 3.23 15.55 -1.16
CA THR A 221 3.77 15.72 -2.52
C THR A 221 5.18 16.31 -2.48
N SER A 222 6.07 15.90 -3.38
CA SER A 222 7.43 16.46 -3.47
C SER A 222 7.48 17.92 -4.00
N PHE A 223 6.35 18.47 -4.48
CA PHE A 223 6.23 19.87 -4.91
C PHE A 223 4.80 20.37 -4.70
N LYS A 224 4.62 21.69 -4.53
CA LYS A 224 3.30 22.29 -4.34
C LYS A 224 2.46 22.16 -5.62
N VAL A 225 1.30 21.52 -5.53
CA VAL A 225 0.31 21.46 -6.61
C VAL A 225 -0.86 22.38 -6.24
N PRO A 226 -0.97 23.58 -6.84
CA PRO A 226 -2.09 24.47 -6.61
C PRO A 226 -3.42 23.79 -6.96
N GLU A 227 -4.48 24.09 -6.22
CA GLU A 227 -5.86 23.57 -6.39
C GLU A 227 -6.10 22.08 -6.11
N TRP A 228 -5.09 21.21 -6.19
CA TRP A 228 -5.26 19.76 -5.89
C TRP A 228 -5.83 19.52 -4.50
N TYR A 229 -5.24 20.21 -3.50
CA TYR A 229 -5.66 20.12 -2.11
C TYR A 229 -7.07 20.64 -1.89
N GLU A 230 -7.44 21.73 -2.54
CA GLU A 230 -8.78 22.29 -2.45
C GLU A 230 -9.80 21.32 -3.05
N ARG A 231 -9.48 20.73 -4.20
CA ARG A 231 -10.34 19.74 -4.87
C ARG A 231 -10.51 18.45 -4.07
N LEU A 232 -9.47 17.97 -3.38
CA LEU A 232 -9.58 16.83 -2.48
C LEU A 232 -10.42 17.17 -1.23
N ASN A 233 -10.19 18.33 -0.61
CA ASN A 233 -10.97 18.80 0.54
C ASN A 233 -12.47 18.98 0.24
N LEU A 234 -12.83 19.27 -1.00
CA LEU A 234 -14.24 19.36 -1.40
C LEU A 234 -14.95 17.99 -1.44
N LYS A 235 -14.22 16.88 -1.52
CA LYS A 235 -14.80 15.53 -1.68
C LYS A 235 -14.50 14.56 -0.55
N LEU A 236 -13.47 14.84 0.23
CA LEU A 236 -12.99 13.95 1.28
C LEU A 236 -13.12 14.64 2.63
N PRO A 237 -13.33 13.87 3.73
CA PRO A 237 -13.32 14.44 5.06
C PRO A 237 -11.98 15.15 5.34
N SER A 238 -12.05 16.29 6.03
CA SER A 238 -10.88 17.06 6.43
C SER A 238 -10.38 16.61 7.80
N TYR A 239 -9.06 16.41 7.90
CA TYR A 239 -8.33 16.06 9.12
C TYR A 239 -7.18 17.05 9.30
N SER A 240 -7.52 18.31 9.51
CA SER A 240 -6.56 19.43 9.47
C SER A 240 -5.54 19.38 10.61
N SER A 241 -5.95 18.96 11.80
CA SER A 241 -5.07 18.76 12.96
C SER A 241 -4.10 17.61 12.72
N GLU A 242 -4.59 16.48 12.21
CA GLU A 242 -3.78 15.31 11.89
C GLU A 242 -2.81 15.60 10.75
N LEU A 243 -3.25 16.36 9.73
CA LEU A 243 -2.37 16.83 8.66
C LEU A 243 -1.27 17.76 9.20
N MET A 244 -1.57 18.62 10.17
CA MET A 244 -0.56 19.46 10.81
C MET A 244 0.46 18.61 11.58
N ALA A 245 -0.01 17.64 12.37
CA ALA A 245 0.86 16.69 13.07
C ALA A 245 1.75 15.89 12.11
N GLU A 246 1.19 15.38 11.01
CA GLU A 246 1.95 14.70 9.97
C GLU A 246 3.00 15.60 9.34
N LYS A 247 2.68 16.85 9.02
CA LYS A 247 3.65 17.82 8.50
C LYS A 247 4.81 18.07 9.45
N ILE A 248 4.56 18.13 10.77
CA ILE A 248 5.61 18.22 11.79
C ILE A 248 6.47 16.95 11.77
N LEU A 249 5.86 15.77 11.69
CA LEU A 249 6.62 14.52 11.60
C LEU A 249 7.48 14.44 10.33
N TRP A 250 7.00 14.96 9.20
CA TRP A 250 7.75 14.98 7.93
C TRP A 250 8.94 15.95 7.93
N THR A 251 9.01 16.93 8.84
CA THR A 251 10.23 17.76 8.98
C THR A 251 11.28 17.10 9.86
N LEU A 252 10.87 16.21 10.77
CA LEU A 252 11.73 15.52 11.71
C LEU A 252 12.28 14.20 11.14
N TYR A 253 11.48 13.53 10.31
CA TYR A 253 11.82 12.27 9.66
C TYR A 253 11.60 12.37 8.16
N ASP A 254 12.58 11.88 7.41
CA ASP A 254 12.45 11.69 5.97
C ASP A 254 11.30 10.70 5.65
N LYS A 255 10.86 10.64 4.39
CA LYS A 255 9.69 9.86 3.90
C LYS A 255 9.40 8.58 4.72
N PRO A 256 8.13 8.23 5.03
CA PRO A 256 7.81 6.96 5.69
C PRO A 256 8.44 5.79 4.91
N GLY A 257 9.37 5.07 5.54
CA GLY A 257 10.12 3.97 4.94
C GLY A 257 11.57 4.26 4.52
N ASN A 258 12.07 5.50 4.63
CA ASN A 258 13.47 5.81 4.34
C ASN A 258 14.32 5.81 5.63
N VAL A 259 14.85 4.64 6.01
CA VAL A 259 15.86 4.50 7.06
C VAL A 259 17.24 4.83 6.50
N THR A 260 17.46 6.09 6.15
CA THR A 260 18.81 6.57 5.78
C THR A 260 19.21 7.77 6.61
N HIS A 261 19.17 7.63 7.94
CA HIS A 261 19.97 8.44 8.84
C HIS A 261 20.32 7.62 10.09
N ASN A 262 21.52 7.04 10.07
CA ASN A 262 22.35 6.78 11.25
C ASN A 262 23.72 7.39 10.95
#